data_AF-A0A1W9M8J8-F1
#
_entry.id   AF-A0A1W9M8J8-F1
#
_cell.length_a   1.000
_cell.length_b   1.000
_cell.length_c   1.000
_cell.angle_alpha   90.00
_cell.angle_beta   90.00
_cell.angle_gamma   90.00
#
_symmetry.space_group_name_H-M   'P 1'
#
loop_
_entity.id
_entity.type
_entity.pdbx_description
1 polymer ?
#
loop_
_entity_poly.entity_id
_entity_poly.type
_entity_poly.pdbx_seq_one_letter_code
_entity_poly.pdbx_strand_id
1 'polypeptide(L)'
;MPGLIPSRKFLEDIEKFHSDAAMRKKIAKTLSLLEHSPFHPGLHIERIVNDPKAWSVRIDRRYRLSFEPEKFLPSGNPDWSASILLLRLTGHNALYKKPR
;
A
#
# COMPACT_ATOMS: atom_id res chain seq x y z
N MET A 1 8.96 -3.57 13.57
CA MET A 1 8.37 -2.65 12.58
C MET A 1 8.59 -3.29 11.22
N PRO A 2 7.56 -3.44 10.40
CA PRO A 2 7.68 -4.09 9.10
C PRO A 2 8.61 -3.27 8.20
N GLY A 3 9.65 -3.90 7.65
CA GLY A 3 10.48 -3.25 6.63
C GLY A 3 9.68 -3.05 5.34
N LEU A 4 9.74 -1.84 4.76
CA LEU A 4 9.05 -1.55 3.50
C LEU A 4 9.99 -1.77 2.30
N ILE A 5 9.65 -2.72 1.44
CA ILE A 5 10.45 -3.09 0.27
C ILE A 5 9.77 -2.52 -0.98
N PRO A 6 10.35 -1.51 -1.66
CA PRO A 6 9.76 -0.96 -2.86
C PRO A 6 9.94 -1.90 -4.07
N SER A 7 8.86 -2.21 -4.78
CA SER A 7 8.98 -2.83 -6.10
C SER A 7 9.39 -1.80 -7.16
N ARG A 8 9.95 -2.28 -8.28
CA ARG A 8 10.26 -1.42 -9.44
C ARG A 8 9.04 -0.63 -9.92
N LYS A 9 7.87 -1.28 -9.95
CA LYS A 9 6.61 -0.69 -10.40
C LYS A 9 6.10 0.39 -9.46
N PHE A 10 6.34 0.25 -8.15
CA PHE A 10 6.04 1.29 -7.18
C PHE A 10 6.94 2.52 -7.37
N LEU A 11 8.25 2.31 -7.58
CA LEU A 11 9.19 3.41 -7.85
C LEU A 11 8.76 4.19 -9.11
N GLU A 12 8.45 3.48 -10.21
CA GLU A 12 7.91 4.09 -11.45
C GLU A 12 6.63 4.91 -11.21
N ASP A 13 5.77 4.50 -10.27
CA ASP A 13 4.55 5.25 -9.96
C ASP A 13 4.82 6.48 -9.09
N ILE A 14 5.79 6.44 -8.17
CA ILE A 14 6.17 7.58 -7.32
C ILE A 14 6.79 8.71 -8.14
N GLU A 15 7.62 8.38 -9.14
CA GLU A 15 8.27 9.39 -9.99
C GLU A 15 7.28 10.32 -10.68
N LYS A 16 6.05 9.84 -10.94
CA LYS A 16 4.96 10.66 -11.51
C LYS A 16 4.57 11.83 -10.61
N PHE A 17 4.89 11.78 -9.33
CA PHE A 17 4.58 12.81 -8.34
C PHE A 17 5.82 13.59 -7.89
N HIS A 18 6.98 13.50 -8.58
CA HIS A 18 8.21 14.14 -8.10
C HIS A 18 8.06 15.66 -7.86
N SER A 19 7.26 16.33 -8.70
CA SER A 19 6.97 17.76 -8.65
C SER A 19 5.77 18.13 -7.77
N ASP A 20 4.99 17.15 -7.28
CA ASP A 20 3.83 17.38 -6.42
C ASP A 20 4.20 17.18 -4.94
N ALA A 21 4.64 18.26 -4.31
CA ALA A 21 5.04 18.26 -2.91
C ALA A 21 3.91 17.81 -1.94
N ALA A 22 2.65 18.14 -2.26
CA ALA A 22 1.52 17.78 -1.42
C ALA A 22 1.25 16.27 -1.45
N MET A 23 1.28 15.67 -2.64
CA MET A 23 1.16 14.21 -2.78
C MET A 23 2.34 13.48 -2.16
N ARG A 24 3.58 13.95 -2.36
CA ARG A 24 4.76 13.37 -1.71
C ARG A 24 4.65 13.33 -0.19
N LYS A 25 4.14 14.40 0.43
CA LYS A 25 3.90 14.45 1.88
C LYS A 25 2.87 13.42 2.33
N LYS A 26 1.78 13.24 1.58
CA LYS A 26 0.76 12.22 1.86
C LYS A 26 1.32 10.80 1.74
N ILE A 27 2.11 10.53 0.70
CA ILE A 27 2.77 9.24 0.48
C ILE A 27 3.70 8.95 1.65
N ALA A 28 4.61 9.87 1.98
CA ALA A 28 5.54 9.71 3.10
C ALA A 28 4.82 9.46 4.43
N LYS A 29 3.75 10.21 4.72
CA LYS A 29 2.92 9.99 5.91
C LYS A 29 2.30 8.58 5.92
N THR A 30 1.79 8.13 4.78
CA THR A 30 1.16 6.80 4.66
C THR A 30 2.19 5.69 4.88
N LEU A 31 3.38 5.80 4.28
CA LEU A 31 4.48 4.85 4.46
C LEU A 31 4.95 4.82 5.92
N SER A 32 5.16 5.99 6.54
CA SER A 32 5.54 6.09 7.95
C SER A 32 4.52 5.43 8.87
N LEU A 33 3.22 5.67 8.64
CA LEU A 33 2.16 4.99 9.39
C LEU A 33 2.16 3.49 9.15
N LEU A 34 2.33 3.02 7.91
CA LEU A 34 2.37 1.59 7.61
C LEU A 34 3.54 0.89 8.31
N GLU A 35 4.70 1.55 8.40
CA GLU A 35 5.91 1.04 9.06
C GLU A 35 5.84 1.09 10.60
N HIS A 36 5.22 2.11 11.19
CA HIS A 36 5.28 2.30 12.64
C HIS A 36 3.98 1.96 13.36
N SER A 37 2.84 2.03 12.65
CA SER A 37 1.50 1.84 13.19
C SER A 37 0.55 1.27 12.13
N PRO A 38 0.75 0.01 11.68
CA PRO A 38 -0.06 -0.60 10.62
C PRO A 38 -1.54 -0.73 10.99
N PHE A 39 -1.90 -0.68 12.27
CA PHE A 39 -3.28 -0.65 12.74
C PHE A 39 -3.90 0.75 12.83
N HIS A 40 -3.18 1.79 12.40
CA HIS A 40 -3.66 3.16 12.47
C HIS A 40 -4.95 3.32 11.64
N PRO A 41 -6.07 3.81 12.22
CA PRO A 41 -7.38 3.80 11.56
C PRO A 41 -7.41 4.60 10.25
N GLY A 42 -6.57 5.63 10.15
CA GLY A 42 -6.43 6.44 8.93
C GLY A 42 -5.81 5.72 7.72
N LEU A 43 -5.19 4.54 7.90
CA LEU A 43 -4.66 3.75 6.79
C LEU A 43 -5.78 3.09 5.97
N HIS A 44 -6.95 2.83 6.57
CA HIS A 44 -8.07 2.13 5.94
C HIS A 44 -7.59 0.90 5.16
N ILE A 45 -6.93 -0.01 5.88
CA ILE A 45 -6.37 -1.22 5.29
C ILE A 45 -7.50 -2.13 4.81
N GLU A 46 -7.44 -2.53 3.54
CA GLU A 46 -8.45 -3.37 2.90
C GLU A 46 -7.75 -4.48 2.09
N ARG A 47 -8.31 -5.69 2.12
CA ARG A 47 -7.84 -6.79 1.27
C ARG A 47 -8.36 -6.60 -0.15
N ILE A 48 -7.51 -6.78 -1.16
CA ILE A 48 -7.92 -6.65 -2.56
C ILE A 48 -8.69 -7.91 -2.96
N VAL A 49 -9.93 -7.75 -3.43
CA VAL A 49 -10.82 -8.89 -3.72
C VAL A 49 -10.27 -9.81 -4.82
N ASN A 50 -9.59 -9.25 -5.82
CA ASN A 50 -9.09 -10.00 -6.97
C ASN A 50 -7.71 -10.65 -6.74
N ASP A 51 -7.04 -10.34 -5.63
CA ASP A 51 -5.74 -10.88 -5.29
C ASP A 51 -5.68 -11.18 -3.78
N PRO A 52 -5.79 -12.45 -3.37
CA PRO A 52 -5.89 -12.81 -1.96
C PRO A 52 -4.62 -12.49 -1.15
N LYS A 53 -3.48 -12.25 -1.80
CA LYS A 53 -2.23 -11.89 -1.11
C LYS A 53 -2.05 -10.38 -1.01
N ALA A 54 -2.67 -9.62 -1.92
CA ALA A 54 -2.53 -8.18 -1.96
C ALA A 54 -3.54 -7.45 -1.07
N TRP A 55 -3.04 -6.37 -0.48
CA TRP A 55 -3.77 -5.45 0.37
C TRP A 55 -3.62 -4.03 -0.17
N SER A 56 -4.47 -3.13 0.30
CA SER A 56 -4.41 -1.73 -0.05
C SER A 56 -4.53 -0.84 1.17
N VAL A 57 -3.80 0.27 1.16
CA VAL A 57 -3.96 1.37 2.10
C VAL A 57 -4.36 2.64 1.35
N ARG A 58 -5.08 3.50 2.06
CA ARG A 58 -5.51 4.79 1.56
C ARG A 58 -4.42 5.84 1.73
N ILE A 59 -4.03 6.46 0.61
CA ILE A 59 -3.21 7.69 0.63
C ILE A 59 -4.13 8.91 0.70
N ASP A 60 -5.13 8.97 -0.18
CA ASP A 60 -6.17 10.01 -0.14
C ASP A 60 -7.49 9.53 -0.76
N ARG A 61 -8.38 10.43 -1.17
CA ARG A 61 -9.66 10.03 -1.81
C ARG A 61 -9.44 9.34 -3.16
N ARG A 62 -8.38 9.70 -3.90
CA ARG A 62 -8.14 9.25 -5.28
C ARG A 62 -7.17 8.08 -5.35
N TYR A 63 -6.10 8.11 -4.54
CA TYR A 63 -4.98 7.18 -4.64
C TYR A 63 -4.97 6.14 -3.52
N ARG A 64 -4.49 4.94 -3.88
CA ARG A 64 -4.24 3.80 -3.02
C ARG A 64 -2.81 3.31 -3.26
N LEU A 65 -2.20 2.83 -2.20
CA LEU A 65 -0.98 2.05 -2.25
C LEU A 65 -1.36 0.59 -2.06
N SER A 66 -1.03 -0.26 -3.04
CA SER A 66 -1.16 -1.70 -2.88
C SER A 66 0.15 -2.31 -2.40
N PHE A 67 0.04 -3.35 -1.58
CA PHE A 67 1.18 -4.02 -0.99
C PHE A 67 0.88 -5.49 -0.70
N GLU A 68 1.92 -6.28 -0.49
CA GLU A 68 1.84 -7.69 -0.08
C GLU A 68 2.66 -7.90 1.20
N PRO A 69 2.05 -8.36 2.29
CA PRO A 69 2.78 -8.82 3.48
C PRO A 69 3.62 -10.05 3.13
N GLU A 70 4.86 -10.09 3.63
CA GLU A 70 5.77 -11.24 3.42
C GLU A 70 5.26 -12.51 4.12
N LYS A 71 4.59 -12.35 5.27
CA LYS A 71 4.07 -13.45 6.06
C LYS A 71 2.63 -13.19 6.48
N PHE A 72 1.92 -14.30 6.69
CA PHE A 72 0.55 -14.33 7.19
C PHE A 72 0.51 -15.19 8.45
N LEU A 73 -0.31 -14.77 9.40
CA LEU A 73 -0.65 -15.56 10.59
C LEU A 73 -1.52 -16.76 10.19
N PRO A 74 -1.60 -17.81 11.02
CA PRO A 74 -2.49 -18.95 10.77
C PRO A 74 -3.98 -18.56 10.58
N SER A 75 -4.39 -17.42 11.13
CA SER A 75 -5.74 -16.86 10.95
C SER A 75 -5.98 -16.25 9.56
N GLY A 76 -4.96 -16.21 8.70
CA GLY A 76 -5.01 -15.58 7.37
C GLY A 76 -4.82 -14.06 7.35
N ASN A 77 -4.56 -13.45 8.51
CA ASN A 77 -4.26 -12.02 8.62
C ASN A 77 -2.77 -11.76 8.32
N PRO A 78 -2.40 -10.58 7.81
CA PRO A 78 -1.00 -10.19 7.65
C PRO A 78 -0.24 -10.26 8.98
N ASP A 79 0.97 -10.81 8.95
CA ASP A 79 1.92 -10.62 10.03
C ASP A 79 2.60 -9.27 9.85
N TRP A 80 2.09 -8.26 10.55
CA TRP A 80 2.60 -6.89 10.51
C TRP A 80 3.99 -6.72 11.12
N SER A 81 4.59 -7.78 11.69
CA SER A 81 5.98 -7.74 12.13
C SER A 81 6.97 -8.10 11.02
N ALA A 82 6.51 -8.78 9.95
CA ALA A 82 7.29 -9.17 8.79
C ALA A 82 7.37 -8.04 7.75
N SER A 83 8.23 -8.20 6.73
CA SER A 83 8.39 -7.17 5.71
C SER A 83 7.13 -7.00 4.86
N ILE A 84 6.99 -5.84 4.23
CA ILE A 84 5.89 -5.52 3.33
C ILE A 84 6.47 -5.12 1.96
N LEU A 85 6.06 -5.82 0.91
CA LEU A 85 6.39 -5.48 -0.47
C LEU A 85 5.43 -4.43 -1.01
N LEU A 86 5.92 -3.26 -1.38
CA LEU A 86 5.13 -2.18 -1.98
C LEU A 86 4.97 -2.43 -3.48
N LEU A 87 3.73 -2.67 -3.92
CA LEU A 87 3.45 -3.13 -5.28
C LEU A 87 3.22 -1.96 -6.24
N ARG A 88 2.20 -1.13 -5.99
CA ARG A 88 1.78 -0.07 -6.92
C ARG A 88 1.18 1.12 -6.17
N LEU A 89 1.32 2.31 -6.75
CA LEU A 89 0.56 3.49 -6.35
C LEU A 89 -0.40 3.84 -7.48
N THR A 90 -1.69 3.57 -7.27
CA THR A 90 -2.70 3.68 -8.33
C THR A 90 -3.98 4.35 -7.84
N GLY A 91 -4.78 4.83 -8.80
CA GLY A 91 -6.11 5.33 -8.49
C GLY A 91 -7.06 4.19 -8.08
N HIS A 92 -8.03 4.49 -7.21
CA HIS A 92 -9.02 3.51 -6.72
C HIS A 92 -9.61 2.62 -7.83
N ASN A 93 -10.06 3.23 -8.94
CA ASN A 93 -10.69 2.50 -10.03
C ASN A 93 -9.73 1.60 -10.81
N ALA A 94 -8.44 1.94 -10.86
CA ALA A 94 -7.45 1.11 -11.55
C ALA A 94 -7.11 -0.14 -10.74
N LEU A 95 -7.21 -0.07 -9.41
CA LEU A 95 -6.93 -1.20 -8.52
C LEU A 95 -8.02 -2.28 -8.58
N TYR A 96 -9.27 -1.89 -8.80
CA TYR A 96 -10.44 -2.79 -8.76
C TYR A 96 -11.08 -3.08 -10.12
N LYS A 97 -10.47 -2.63 -11.23
CA LYS A 97 -10.94 -3.02 -12.56
C LYS A 97 -10.75 -4.52 -12.74
N LYS A 98 -11.86 -5.26 -12.85
CA LYS A 98 -11.82 -6.65 -13.33
C LYS A 98 -11.26 -6.66 -14.75
N PRO A 99 -10.30 -7.52 -15.10
CA PRO A 99 -10.01 -7.79 -16.50
C PRO A 99 -11.32 -8.24 -17.16
N ARG A 100 -11.67 -7.62 -18.29
CA ARG A 100 -12.78 -8.07 -19.15
C ARG A 100 -12.37 -9.30 -19.92
#